data_AF-A0AAV6LHS0-F1
#
_entry.id   AF-A0AAV6LHS0-F1
#
_cell.length_a   1.000
_cell.length_b   1.000
_cell.length_c   1.000
_cell.angle_alpha   90.00
_cell.angle_beta   90.00
_cell.angle_gamma   90.00
#
_symmetry.space_group_name_H-M   'P 1'
#
loop_
_entity.id
_entity.type
_entity.pdbx_description
1 polymer ?
#
loop_
_entity_poly.entity_id
_entity_poly.type
_entity_poly.pdbx_seq_one_letter_code
_entity_poly.pdbx_strand_id
1 'polypeptide(L)'
;MKDPAELFDYMKDVVVVVCSRPSEMEEKSSEVLEEEEMDEDDDKDKDDEEEEGGGTRFVAGVVINRHWYILTCAHLVPKSYDVTVQQVRHDDSREAEVFLWDEDYDLAILGTNEASVGHHNFCKFGGTKAIHMGITFFRIGHPRGIVYNFLVGNVAYPERTRQQIPYYYLSTVPDKGLPLYAKTPPHLHLRSPPSPPLQKSPSLSALPLPLPEVGTGREEHLFPTSSMLPSLSPFPEVTTGQEEHEEEEVRFQIRKLVMLPTMERS
;
A
#
# COMPACT_ATOMS: atom_id res chain seq x y z
N MET A 1 9.72 -3.53 -21.50
CA MET A 1 8.84 -3.82 -20.34
C MET A 1 9.23 -5.22 -19.88
N LYS A 2 9.46 -5.45 -18.57
CA LYS A 2 9.65 -6.82 -18.08
C LYS A 2 8.39 -7.64 -18.40
N ASP A 3 8.55 -8.96 -18.51
CA ASP A 3 7.41 -9.87 -18.63
C ASP A 3 6.47 -9.63 -17.42
N PRO A 4 5.15 -9.41 -17.64
CA PRO A 4 4.18 -9.31 -16.54
C PRO A 4 4.28 -10.44 -15.52
N ALA A 5 4.66 -11.65 -15.94
CA ALA A 5 4.86 -12.78 -15.03
C ALA A 5 6.03 -12.56 -14.06
N GLU A 6 7.17 -12.05 -14.54
CA GLU A 6 8.33 -11.72 -13.70
C GLU A 6 8.01 -10.59 -12.71
N LEU A 7 7.26 -9.58 -13.18
CA LEU A 7 6.82 -8.49 -12.30
C LEU A 7 5.89 -9.03 -11.21
N PHE A 8 4.94 -9.87 -11.57
CA PHE A 8 4.02 -10.49 -10.62
C PHE A 8 4.77 -11.32 -9.57
N ASP A 9 5.76 -12.10 -9.99
CA ASP A 9 6.56 -12.92 -9.08
C ASP A 9 7.40 -12.07 -8.12
N TYR A 10 8.03 -11.00 -8.61
CA TYR A 10 8.72 -10.03 -7.77
C TYR A 10 7.78 -9.36 -6.76
N MET A 11 6.57 -8.99 -7.17
CA MET A 11 5.64 -8.29 -6.29
C MET A 11 5.10 -9.17 -5.15
N LYS A 12 5.07 -10.50 -5.30
CA LYS A 12 4.73 -11.42 -4.19
C LYS A 12 5.72 -11.38 -3.04
N ASP A 13 6.97 -10.98 -3.31
CA ASP A 13 7.97 -10.83 -2.26
C ASP A 13 7.90 -9.48 -1.56
N VAL A 14 7.27 -8.48 -2.21
CA VAL A 14 7.24 -7.09 -1.76
C VAL A 14 5.92 -6.72 -1.10
N VAL A 15 4.81 -7.32 -1.54
CA VAL A 15 3.47 -7.05 -1.02
C VAL A 15 3.17 -8.03 0.11
N VAL A 16 2.61 -7.50 1.18
CA VAL A 16 2.22 -8.24 2.38
C VAL A 16 0.73 -8.05 2.66
N VAL A 17 0.13 -8.99 3.37
CA VAL A 17 -1.20 -8.84 3.95
C VAL A 17 -1.01 -8.28 5.36
N VAL A 18 -1.67 -7.16 5.64
CA VAL A 18 -1.73 -6.54 6.96
C VAL A 18 -3.08 -6.91 7.56
N CYS A 19 -3.06 -7.53 8.72
CA CYS A 19 -4.23 -7.91 9.49
C CYS A 19 -4.26 -7.07 10.77
N SER A 20 -5.28 -6.24 10.94
CA SER A 20 -5.49 -5.44 12.14
C SER A 20 -6.69 -5.97 12.91
N ARG A 21 -6.52 -6.22 14.21
CA ARG A 21 -7.59 -6.66 15.12
C ARG A 21 -7.71 -5.67 16.26
N PRO A 22 -8.91 -5.37 16.79
CA PRO A 22 -9.02 -4.62 18.04
C PRO A 22 -8.10 -5.27 19.07
N SER A 23 -7.26 -4.46 19.73
CA SER A 23 -6.48 -5.00 20.84
C SER A 23 -7.47 -5.53 21.86
N GLU A 24 -7.20 -6.71 22.43
CA GLU A 24 -7.92 -7.23 23.60
C GLU A 24 -7.63 -6.30 24.79
N MET A 25 -8.19 -5.09 24.79
CA MET A 25 -8.28 -4.28 25.99
C MET A 25 -9.22 -5.06 26.89
N GLU A 26 -8.61 -5.77 27.84
CA GLU A 26 -9.21 -6.54 28.92
C GLU A 26 -10.73 -6.32 28.98
N GLU A 27 -11.51 -7.32 28.59
CA GLU A 27 -12.95 -7.45 28.91
C GLU A 27 -13.17 -7.56 30.44
N LYS A 28 -12.48 -6.73 31.24
CA LYS A 28 -12.83 -6.50 32.63
C LYS A 28 -14.10 -5.67 32.62
N SER A 29 -15.15 -6.27 33.16
CA SER A 29 -16.38 -5.65 33.66
C SER A 29 -17.56 -5.52 32.69
N SER A 30 -17.99 -6.65 32.12
CA SER A 30 -19.43 -6.88 31.92
C SER A 30 -19.88 -8.26 32.41
N GLU A 31 -19.18 -8.82 33.39
CA GLU A 31 -19.80 -9.81 34.28
C GLU A 31 -20.67 -9.05 35.30
N VAL A 32 -21.82 -9.67 35.60
CA VAL A 32 -22.85 -9.29 36.58
C VAL A 32 -23.91 -8.32 36.05
N LEU A 33 -24.86 -8.86 35.28
CA LEU A 33 -26.28 -8.93 35.68
C LEU A 33 -26.93 -10.16 35.02
N GLU A 34 -26.67 -11.34 35.61
CA GLU A 34 -27.67 -12.40 35.80
C GLU A 34 -28.90 -11.77 36.49
N GLU A 35 -30.17 -12.09 36.26
CA GLU A 35 -30.93 -13.20 35.68
C GLU A 35 -32.37 -12.64 35.63
N GLU A 36 -33.14 -12.73 34.54
CA GLU A 36 -34.60 -12.94 34.60
C GLU A 36 -35.09 -13.64 33.32
N GLU A 37 -35.37 -14.94 33.51
CA GLU A 37 -36.38 -15.82 32.89
C GLU A 37 -36.80 -15.67 31.40
N MET A 38 -36.26 -16.57 30.59
CA MET A 38 -36.94 -17.58 29.75
C MET A 38 -38.36 -17.27 29.23
N ASP A 39 -38.47 -17.00 27.92
CA ASP A 39 -39.65 -17.34 27.12
C ASP A 39 -39.20 -17.98 25.79
N GLU A 40 -39.79 -19.13 25.50
CA GLU A 40 -39.55 -20.00 24.34
C GLU A 40 -40.14 -19.43 23.04
N ASP A 41 -39.55 -19.86 21.91
CA ASP A 41 -40.04 -19.80 20.53
C ASP A 41 -39.94 -18.47 19.76
N ASP A 42 -38.83 -18.29 19.03
CA ASP A 42 -38.86 -17.62 17.72
C ASP A 42 -37.69 -18.07 16.83
N ASP A 43 -37.98 -18.94 15.86
CA ASP A 43 -37.12 -19.34 14.73
C ASP A 43 -36.89 -18.12 13.81
N LYS A 44 -36.09 -17.15 14.25
CA LYS A 44 -35.64 -16.06 13.39
C LYS A 44 -34.28 -16.37 12.81
N ASP A 45 -34.28 -16.51 11.49
CA ASP A 45 -33.13 -16.35 10.61
C ASP A 45 -32.27 -15.19 11.13
N LYS A 46 -31.15 -15.53 11.77
CA LYS A 46 -30.12 -14.58 12.18
C LYS A 46 -29.41 -14.11 10.92
N ASP A 47 -30.07 -13.22 10.19
CA ASP A 47 -29.41 -12.32 9.26
C ASP A 47 -28.30 -11.63 10.04
N ASP A 48 -27.06 -11.80 9.55
CA ASP A 48 -25.82 -11.17 9.98
C ASP A 48 -26.09 -9.81 10.64
N GLU A 49 -26.18 -9.80 11.98
CA GLU A 49 -26.04 -8.57 12.73
C GLU A 49 -24.61 -8.10 12.45
N GLU A 50 -24.49 -7.08 11.59
CA GLU A 50 -23.25 -6.38 11.30
C GLU A 50 -22.67 -5.89 12.63
N GLU A 51 -21.79 -6.72 13.19
CA GLU A 51 -21.19 -6.58 14.50
C GLU A 51 -20.65 -5.15 14.63
N GLU A 52 -21.29 -4.37 15.51
CA GLU A 52 -21.01 -2.94 15.64
C GLU A 52 -19.61 -2.64 16.22
N GLY A 53 -18.85 -3.68 16.59
CA GLY A 53 -17.44 -3.62 16.99
C GLY A 53 -16.54 -3.76 15.77
N GLY A 54 -15.52 -2.90 15.65
CA GLY A 54 -14.67 -2.85 14.47
C GLY A 54 -13.88 -4.14 14.25
N GLY A 55 -14.48 -5.09 13.53
CA GLY A 55 -13.93 -6.43 13.33
C GLY A 55 -12.54 -6.47 12.68
N THR A 56 -11.99 -7.68 12.61
CA THR A 56 -10.70 -7.95 11.98
C THR A 56 -10.67 -7.41 10.55
N ARG A 57 -9.67 -6.59 10.22
CA ARG A 57 -9.50 -6.03 8.87
C ARG A 57 -8.28 -6.65 8.21
N PHE A 58 -8.43 -7.04 6.95
CA PHE A 58 -7.33 -7.54 6.12
C PHE A 58 -7.11 -6.61 4.94
N VAL A 59 -5.88 -6.13 4.80
CA VAL A 59 -5.51 -5.11 3.81
C VAL A 59 -4.16 -5.42 3.22
N ALA A 60 -3.80 -4.72 2.13
CA ALA A 60 -2.47 -4.85 1.55
C ALA A 60 -1.50 -3.83 2.16
N GLY A 61 -0.27 -4.25 2.36
CA GLY A 61 0.88 -3.41 2.67
C GLY A 61 2.01 -3.65 1.68
N VAL A 62 2.97 -2.74 1.65
CA VAL A 62 4.14 -2.82 0.77
C VAL A 62 5.42 -2.68 1.60
N VAL A 63 6.34 -3.63 1.51
CA VAL A 63 7.66 -3.55 2.16
C VAL A 63 8.51 -2.51 1.45
N ILE A 64 9.00 -1.50 2.19
CA ILE A 64 9.68 -0.33 1.61
C ILE A 64 11.19 -0.30 1.80
N ASN A 65 11.75 -1.13 2.70
CA ASN A 65 13.20 -1.22 2.90
C ASN A 65 13.62 -2.60 3.44
N ARG A 66 14.91 -2.75 3.77
CA ARG A 66 15.52 -4.00 4.27
C ARG A 66 15.14 -4.34 5.71
N HIS A 67 14.70 -3.35 6.48
CA HIS A 67 14.28 -3.50 7.88
C HIS A 67 12.81 -3.82 8.04
N TRP A 68 12.14 -4.22 6.96
CA TRP A 68 10.74 -4.60 6.99
C TRP A 68 9.78 -3.50 7.44
N TYR A 69 10.13 -2.25 7.16
CA TYR A 69 9.11 -1.21 7.23
C TYR A 69 8.07 -1.42 6.13
N ILE A 70 6.81 -1.31 6.49
CA ILE A 70 5.67 -1.58 5.61
C ILE A 70 4.82 -0.33 5.51
N LEU A 71 4.58 0.12 4.28
CA LEU A 71 3.67 1.21 3.98
C LEU A 71 2.26 0.68 3.75
N THR A 72 1.28 1.24 4.47
CA THR A 72 -0.15 0.95 4.32
C THR A 72 -0.99 2.21 4.59
N CYS A 73 -2.32 2.09 4.54
CA CYS A 73 -3.23 3.20 4.80
C CYS A 73 -3.53 3.36 6.30
N ALA A 74 -3.49 4.59 6.81
CA ALA A 74 -3.68 4.90 8.23
C ALA A 74 -5.06 4.46 8.77
N HIS A 75 -6.13 4.68 8.01
CA HIS A 75 -7.49 4.31 8.42
C HIS A 75 -7.71 2.79 8.57
N LEU A 76 -6.79 1.99 8.02
CA LEU A 76 -6.86 0.52 8.07
C LEU A 76 -6.10 -0.06 9.26
N VAL A 77 -5.24 0.73 9.90
CA VAL A 77 -4.47 0.33 11.08
C VAL A 77 -4.64 1.37 12.20
N PRO A 78 -5.80 1.39 12.87
CA PRO A 78 -6.02 2.30 13.99
C PRO A 78 -5.02 2.02 15.12
N LYS A 79 -4.64 3.04 15.90
CA LYS A 79 -3.63 2.92 16.96
C LYS A 79 -4.00 1.95 18.09
N SER A 80 -5.30 1.64 18.25
CA SER A 80 -5.83 0.72 19.25
C SER A 80 -5.97 -0.72 18.75
N TYR A 81 -5.36 -1.04 17.61
CA TYR A 81 -5.45 -2.36 17.00
C TYR A 81 -4.09 -3.05 17.11
N ASP A 82 -4.13 -4.34 17.41
CA ASP A 82 -2.99 -5.21 17.23
C ASP A 82 -2.83 -5.50 15.75
N VAL A 83 -1.61 -5.30 15.24
CA VAL A 83 -1.31 -5.43 13.82
C VAL A 83 -0.38 -6.61 13.60
N THR A 84 -0.77 -7.49 12.68
CA THR A 84 0.05 -8.59 12.19
C THR A 84 0.24 -8.47 10.69
N VAL A 85 1.36 -9.00 10.20
CA VAL A 85 1.77 -8.93 8.81
C VAL A 85 2.11 -10.33 8.33
N GLN A 86 1.55 -10.72 7.19
CA GLN A 86 1.79 -12.01 6.56
C GLN A 86 2.31 -11.81 5.14
N GLN A 87 3.38 -12.50 4.77
CA GLN A 87 3.88 -12.47 3.41
C GLN A 87 3.08 -13.41 2.51
N VAL A 88 2.86 -13.07 1.24
CA VAL A 88 2.01 -13.88 0.33
C VAL A 88 2.57 -15.30 0.10
N ARG A 89 3.88 -15.49 0.23
CA ARG A 89 4.56 -16.79 0.03
C ARG A 89 4.73 -17.62 1.29
N HIS A 90 4.60 -17.00 2.46
CA HIS A 90 4.88 -17.63 3.74
C HIS A 90 3.63 -17.57 4.61
N ASP A 91 3.20 -18.70 5.15
CA ASP A 91 2.04 -18.72 6.04
C ASP A 91 2.36 -18.08 7.42
N ASP A 92 3.62 -17.73 7.67
CA ASP A 92 4.05 -17.11 8.91
C ASP A 92 3.55 -15.66 9.02
N SER A 93 2.76 -15.40 10.06
CA SER A 93 2.38 -14.06 10.48
C SER A 93 3.35 -13.51 11.51
N ARG A 94 3.70 -12.23 11.40
CA ARG A 94 4.56 -11.51 12.35
C ARG A 94 3.81 -10.36 12.99
N GLU A 95 4.09 -10.08 14.25
CA GLU A 95 3.60 -8.86 14.89
C GLU A 95 4.30 -7.63 14.31
N ALA A 96 3.56 -6.54 14.20
CA ALA A 96 4.05 -5.27 13.72
C ALA A 96 3.51 -4.12 14.57
N GLU A 97 4.35 -3.12 14.78
CA GLU A 97 4.00 -1.91 15.53
C GLU A 97 3.90 -0.72 14.57
N VAL A 98 3.01 0.23 14.89
CA VAL A 98 2.85 1.45 14.12
C VAL A 98 3.99 2.41 14.45
N PHE A 99 4.97 2.54 13.54
CA PHE A 99 6.12 3.43 13.69
C PHE A 99 5.78 4.89 13.34
N LEU A 100 5.01 5.10 12.27
CA LEU A 100 4.56 6.41 11.84
C LEU A 100 3.10 6.34 11.41
N TRP A 101 2.32 7.35 11.76
CA TRP A 101 0.91 7.42 11.44
C TRP A 101 0.52 8.86 11.10
N ASP A 102 -0.07 9.05 9.92
CA ASP A 102 -0.44 10.35 9.37
C ASP A 102 -1.87 10.29 8.79
N GLU A 103 -2.81 10.92 9.47
CA GLU A 103 -4.23 10.94 9.11
C GLU A 103 -4.50 11.78 7.86
N ASP A 104 -3.79 12.91 7.73
CA ASP A 104 -4.03 13.90 6.68
C ASP A 104 -3.77 13.31 5.29
N TYR A 105 -2.74 12.46 5.21
CA TYR A 105 -2.37 11.74 4.00
C TYR A 105 -2.88 10.29 3.96
N ASP A 106 -3.50 9.84 5.04
CA ASP A 106 -3.98 8.47 5.22
C ASP A 106 -2.87 7.42 5.03
N LEU A 107 -1.71 7.67 5.64
CA LEU A 107 -0.52 6.81 5.55
C LEU A 107 -0.07 6.32 6.92
N ALA A 108 0.30 5.05 6.98
CA ALA A 108 0.96 4.47 8.13
C ALA A 108 2.19 3.67 7.71
N ILE A 109 3.21 3.70 8.57
CA ILE A 109 4.39 2.86 8.48
C ILE A 109 4.37 1.91 9.66
N LEU A 110 4.42 0.63 9.35
CA LEU A 110 4.54 -0.44 10.33
C LEU A 110 6.00 -0.91 10.38
N GLY A 111 6.51 -1.21 11.55
CA GLY A 111 7.80 -1.90 11.74
C GLY A 111 7.56 -3.28 12.37
N THR A 112 8.30 -4.29 11.92
CA THR A 112 8.27 -5.62 12.55
C THR A 112 9.45 -5.75 13.51
N ASN A 113 9.22 -6.26 14.71
CA ASN A 113 10.26 -6.40 15.74
C ASN A 113 11.33 -7.45 15.41
N GLU A 114 11.04 -8.34 14.46
CA GLU A 114 12.02 -9.31 13.96
C GLU A 114 12.88 -8.67 12.88
N ALA A 115 14.15 -8.40 13.20
CA ALA A 115 15.19 -8.19 12.21
C ALA A 115 15.22 -9.42 11.30
N SER A 116 14.58 -9.30 10.14
CA SER A 116 14.33 -10.44 9.28
C SER A 116 15.65 -11.09 8.88
N VAL A 117 15.84 -12.34 9.28
CA VAL A 117 16.99 -13.17 8.91
C VAL A 117 16.80 -13.62 7.46
N GLY A 118 16.98 -12.71 6.50
CA GLY A 118 16.76 -13.03 5.09
C GLY A 118 17.04 -11.89 4.12
N HIS A 119 17.42 -12.26 2.89
CA HIS A 119 17.45 -11.32 1.77
C HIS A 119 16.03 -11.11 1.25
N HIS A 120 15.38 -10.04 1.69
CA HIS A 120 14.04 -9.70 1.25
C HIS A 120 14.07 -8.63 0.14
N ASN A 121 13.19 -8.81 -0.84
CA ASN A 121 12.93 -7.79 -1.84
C ASN A 121 12.06 -6.69 -1.21
N PHE A 122 12.36 -5.45 -1.52
CA PHE A 122 11.56 -4.29 -1.11
C PHE A 122 11.22 -3.43 -2.31
N CYS A 123 10.17 -2.63 -2.17
CA CYS A 123 9.64 -1.79 -3.22
C CYS A 123 10.66 -0.72 -3.65
N LYS A 124 10.77 -0.53 -4.96
CA LYS A 124 11.52 0.59 -5.55
C LYS A 124 10.52 1.63 -6.04
N PHE A 125 10.52 2.79 -5.40
CA PHE A 125 9.66 3.89 -5.80
C PHE A 125 10.15 4.55 -7.09
N GLY A 126 9.24 4.65 -8.06
CA GLY A 126 9.44 5.46 -9.26
C GLY A 126 9.06 6.93 -9.02
N GLY A 127 9.47 7.82 -9.93
CA GLY A 127 9.05 9.21 -9.90
C GLY A 127 7.62 9.40 -10.42
N THR A 128 6.86 10.31 -9.81
CA THR A 128 5.47 10.62 -10.21
C THR A 128 5.38 11.36 -11.55
N LYS A 129 6.46 12.04 -11.99
CA LYS A 129 6.52 12.78 -13.26
C LYS A 129 6.27 11.90 -14.50
N ALA A 130 6.46 10.58 -14.38
CA ALA A 130 6.20 9.63 -15.47
C ALA A 130 4.71 9.23 -15.57
N ILE A 131 3.91 9.52 -14.55
CA ILE A 131 2.50 9.13 -14.49
C ILE A 131 1.67 10.11 -15.32
N HIS A 132 1.06 9.62 -16.40
CA HIS A 132 0.19 10.41 -17.27
C HIS A 132 -1.05 9.60 -17.67
N MET A 133 -2.08 10.28 -18.15
CA MET A 133 -3.32 9.63 -18.59
C MET A 133 -3.02 8.60 -19.68
N GLY A 134 -3.62 7.41 -19.55
CA GLY A 134 -3.46 6.30 -20.47
C GLY A 134 -2.29 5.36 -20.16
N ILE A 135 -1.40 5.70 -19.21
CA ILE A 135 -0.34 4.77 -18.81
C ILE A 135 -0.95 3.54 -18.14
N THR A 136 -0.47 2.36 -18.52
CA THR A 136 -0.87 1.10 -17.89
C THR A 136 -0.29 1.02 -16.48
N PHE A 137 -1.13 0.69 -15.52
CA PHE A 137 -0.74 0.44 -14.14
C PHE A 137 -1.24 -0.93 -13.70
N PHE A 138 -0.59 -1.44 -12.65
CA PHE A 138 -0.95 -2.67 -11.99
C PHE A 138 -1.41 -2.33 -10.58
N ARG A 139 -2.60 -2.80 -10.20
CA ARG A 139 -3.10 -2.73 -8.83
C ARG A 139 -2.91 -4.08 -8.18
N ILE A 140 -2.36 -4.05 -6.99
CA ILE A 140 -2.20 -5.23 -6.15
C ILE A 140 -2.97 -4.98 -4.87
N GLY A 141 -3.75 -5.97 -4.44
CA GLY A 141 -4.55 -5.83 -3.23
C GLY A 141 -5.09 -7.16 -2.74
N HIS A 142 -5.76 -7.11 -1.59
CA HIS A 142 -6.34 -8.26 -0.91
C HIS A 142 -7.86 -8.06 -0.70
N PRO A 143 -8.67 -8.09 -1.77
CA PRO A 143 -10.11 -7.91 -1.64
C PRO A 143 -10.78 -9.18 -1.10
N ARG A 144 -11.58 -9.05 -0.04
CA ARG A 144 -12.52 -10.08 0.45
C ARG A 144 -11.89 -11.46 0.69
N GLY A 145 -10.73 -11.51 1.34
CA GLY A 145 -10.07 -12.78 1.68
C GLY A 145 -9.39 -13.48 0.49
N ILE A 146 -9.34 -12.88 -0.70
CA ILE A 146 -8.56 -13.40 -1.82
C ILE A 146 -7.09 -13.02 -1.60
N VAL A 147 -6.31 -13.99 -1.12
CA VAL A 147 -4.90 -13.88 -0.66
C VAL A 147 -4.05 -12.93 -1.52
N TYR A 148 -4.25 -12.90 -2.84
CA TYR A 148 -3.55 -11.96 -3.71
C TYR A 148 -4.34 -11.68 -5.01
N ASN A 149 -4.71 -10.42 -5.25
CA ASN A 149 -5.36 -10.00 -6.49
C ASN A 149 -4.48 -9.01 -7.27
N PHE A 150 -4.33 -9.26 -8.57
CA PHE A 150 -3.54 -8.45 -9.50
C PHE A 150 -4.43 -7.97 -10.65
N LEU A 151 -4.66 -6.67 -10.72
CA LEU A 151 -5.52 -6.04 -11.72
C LEU A 151 -4.69 -5.13 -12.62
N VAL A 152 -4.98 -5.16 -13.92
CA VAL A 152 -4.36 -4.27 -14.90
C VAL A 152 -5.36 -3.19 -15.30
N GLY A 153 -4.92 -1.93 -15.32
CA GLY A 153 -5.75 -0.80 -15.71
C GLY A 153 -4.94 0.30 -16.37
N ASN A 154 -5.62 1.36 -16.81
CA ASN A 154 -4.98 2.57 -17.33
C ASN A 154 -5.30 3.76 -16.42
N VAL A 155 -4.32 4.62 -16.17
CA VAL A 155 -4.52 5.83 -15.37
C VAL A 155 -5.47 6.76 -16.11
N ALA A 156 -6.59 7.09 -15.47
CA ALA A 156 -7.57 8.02 -16.05
C ALA A 156 -7.29 9.48 -15.64
N TYR A 157 -6.94 9.73 -14.37
CA TYR A 157 -6.80 11.07 -13.81
C TYR A 157 -5.59 11.12 -12.85
N PRO A 158 -4.37 11.42 -13.34
CA PRO A 158 -3.14 11.31 -12.55
C PRO A 158 -3.02 12.32 -11.40
N GLU A 159 -3.61 13.51 -11.56
CA GLU A 159 -3.48 14.62 -10.59
C GLU A 159 -4.74 14.79 -9.72
N ARG A 160 -5.59 13.77 -9.65
CA ARG A 160 -6.85 13.87 -8.91
C ARG A 160 -6.58 13.95 -7.42
N THR A 161 -7.04 15.03 -6.77
CA THR A 161 -6.97 15.14 -5.30
C THR A 161 -8.09 14.35 -4.63
N ARG A 162 -7.91 13.97 -3.36
CA ARG A 162 -8.94 13.27 -2.55
C ARG A 162 -10.29 13.99 -2.59
N GLN A 163 -10.29 15.33 -2.57
CA GLN A 163 -11.49 16.17 -2.63
C GLN A 163 -12.23 16.12 -3.97
N GLN A 164 -11.53 15.75 -5.04
CA GLN A 164 -12.12 15.62 -6.38
C GLN A 164 -12.70 14.21 -6.60
N ILE A 165 -12.44 13.25 -5.70
CA ILE A 165 -13.03 11.92 -5.77
C ILE A 165 -14.51 12.04 -5.39
N PRO A 166 -15.45 11.60 -6.25
CA PRO A 166 -16.86 11.69 -5.94
C PRO A 166 -17.17 10.91 -4.67
N TYR A 167 -18.02 11.48 -3.80
CA TYR A 167 -18.28 10.97 -2.45
C TYR A 167 -18.72 9.50 -2.41
N TYR A 168 -19.39 9.01 -3.47
CA TYR A 168 -19.83 7.62 -3.59
C TYR A 168 -18.69 6.60 -3.84
N TYR A 169 -17.47 7.06 -4.09
CA TYR A 169 -16.27 6.21 -4.13
C TYR A 169 -15.46 6.25 -2.83
N LEU A 170 -15.77 7.18 -1.92
CA LEU A 170 -15.17 7.19 -0.58
C LEU A 170 -15.91 6.13 0.23
N SER A 171 -15.25 5.00 0.47
CA SER A 171 -15.79 3.92 1.30
C SER A 171 -16.17 4.51 2.65
N THR A 172 -17.47 4.59 2.92
CA THR A 172 -18.02 4.97 4.22
C THR A 172 -17.81 3.79 5.15
N VAL A 173 -16.60 3.62 5.69
CA VAL A 173 -16.49 2.97 6.99
C VAL A 173 -16.88 4.06 7.99
N PRO A 174 -18.09 4.00 8.58
CA PRO A 174 -18.49 5.02 9.54
C PRO A 174 -17.52 5.00 10.72
N ASP A 175 -16.81 6.11 10.90
CA ASP A 175 -15.99 6.35 12.07
C ASP A 175 -16.94 6.55 13.25
N LYS A 176 -17.09 5.51 14.08
CA LYS A 176 -18.01 5.53 15.22
C LYS A 176 -17.44 6.45 16.29
N GLY A 177 -17.86 7.71 16.27
CA GLY A 177 -17.51 8.68 17.29
C GLY A 177 -17.92 10.12 16.98
N LEU A 178 -18.15 10.45 15.71
CA LEU A 178 -18.67 11.77 15.35
C LEU A 178 -20.18 11.70 15.15
N PRO A 179 -21.00 12.47 15.91
CA PRO A 179 -22.42 12.55 15.65
C PRO A 179 -22.63 13.01 14.22
N LEU A 180 -23.35 12.18 13.44
CA LEU A 180 -23.86 12.49 12.12
C LEU A 180 -24.79 13.70 12.23
N TYR A 181 -24.24 14.90 12.28
CA TYR A 181 -24.95 16.07 11.84
C TYR A 181 -25.12 15.91 10.33
N ALA A 182 -26.27 15.35 9.95
CA ALA A 182 -26.82 15.42 8.62
C ALA A 182 -26.99 16.90 8.22
N LYS A 183 -25.89 17.54 7.83
CA LYS A 183 -25.95 18.69 6.94
C LYS A 183 -26.28 18.12 5.57
N THR A 184 -27.55 18.17 5.22
CA THR A 184 -28.01 18.12 3.83
C THR A 184 -27.03 18.94 2.99
N PRO A 185 -26.33 18.34 2.01
CA PRO A 185 -25.39 19.10 1.21
C PRO A 185 -26.18 20.22 0.51
N PRO A 186 -25.75 21.49 0.58
CA PRO A 186 -26.36 22.53 -0.23
C PRO A 186 -26.28 22.09 -1.68
N HIS A 187 -27.38 22.19 -2.42
CA HIS A 187 -27.50 21.87 -3.84
C HIS A 187 -26.25 22.34 -4.62
N LEU A 188 -25.27 21.44 -4.77
CA LEU A 188 -24.13 21.66 -5.66
C LEU A 188 -24.69 21.45 -7.06
N HIS A 189 -25.00 22.57 -7.72
CA HIS A 189 -25.17 22.57 -9.17
C HIS A 189 -23.90 21.99 -9.79
N LEU A 190 -23.96 20.71 -10.15
CA LEU A 190 -23.02 20.05 -11.05
C LEU A 190 -23.05 20.81 -12.39
N ARG A 191 -22.28 21.89 -12.47
CA ARG A 191 -21.92 22.47 -13.76
C ARG A 191 -21.06 21.43 -14.45
N SER A 192 -21.54 20.96 -15.60
CA SER A 192 -20.77 20.15 -16.53
C SER A 192 -19.42 20.84 -16.75
N PRO A 193 -18.28 20.12 -16.68
CA PRO A 193 -17.00 20.71 -17.00
C PRO A 193 -17.07 21.30 -18.42
N PRO A 194 -16.49 22.49 -18.65
CA PRO A 194 -16.46 23.08 -19.99
C PRO A 194 -15.78 22.09 -20.94
N SER A 195 -16.41 21.83 -22.08
CA SER A 195 -15.84 20.97 -23.12
C SER A 195 -14.44 21.49 -23.48
N PRO A 196 -13.42 20.61 -23.54
CA PRO A 196 -12.09 21.03 -23.92
C PRO A 196 -12.12 21.66 -25.32
N PRO A 197 -11.35 22.74 -25.57
CA PRO A 197 -11.29 23.35 -26.89
C PRO A 197 -10.83 22.31 -27.92
N LEU A 198 -11.56 22.23 -29.03
CA LEU A 198 -11.20 21.42 -30.20
C LEU A 198 -9.78 21.78 -30.64
N GLN A 199 -8.81 20.96 -30.25
CA GLN A 199 -7.45 21.03 -30.77
C GLN A 199 -7.50 20.63 -32.25
N LYS A 200 -7.18 21.59 -33.12
CA LYS A 200 -6.92 21.32 -34.53
C LYS A 200 -5.74 20.36 -34.62
N SER A 201 -5.97 19.20 -35.20
CA SER A 201 -4.94 18.21 -35.50
C SER A 201 -3.85 18.83 -36.40
N PRO A 202 -2.56 18.69 -36.05
CA PRO A 202 -1.49 19.06 -36.96
C PRO A 202 -1.47 18.09 -38.15
N SER A 203 -1.36 18.64 -39.35
CA SER A 203 -1.19 17.90 -40.60
C SER A 203 0.09 17.06 -40.56
N LEU A 204 -0.05 15.75 -40.74
CA LEU A 204 1.05 14.80 -40.88
C LEU A 204 1.82 15.08 -42.19
N SER A 205 2.95 15.77 -42.08
CA SER A 205 3.96 15.83 -43.15
C SER A 205 5.10 14.87 -42.84
N ALA A 206 5.21 13.85 -43.69
CA ALA A 206 6.31 12.93 -43.99
C ALA A 206 7.58 12.99 -43.12
N LEU A 207 7.86 11.87 -42.42
CA LEU A 207 9.19 11.54 -41.90
C LEU A 207 9.92 10.60 -42.87
N PRO A 208 11.23 10.82 -43.13
CA PRO A 208 12.04 9.93 -43.95
C PRO A 208 12.49 8.69 -43.18
N LEU A 209 12.50 7.55 -43.88
CA LEU A 209 12.97 6.25 -43.40
C LEU A 209 14.51 6.22 -43.26
N PRO A 210 15.08 5.66 -42.18
CA PRO A 210 16.49 5.34 -42.13
C PRO A 210 16.79 3.97 -42.79
N LEU A 211 17.89 3.93 -43.55
CA LEU A 211 18.47 2.75 -44.18
C LEU A 211 19.20 1.86 -43.15
N PRO A 212 19.41 0.57 -43.45
CA PRO A 212 19.99 -0.40 -42.51
C PRO A 212 21.52 -0.32 -42.47
N GLU A 213 22.10 -0.33 -41.27
CA GLU A 213 23.52 -0.58 -41.08
C GLU A 213 23.80 -2.08 -40.93
N VAL A 214 24.69 -2.55 -41.81
CA VAL A 214 25.33 -3.87 -41.80
C VAL A 214 26.52 -3.80 -40.83
N GLY A 215 26.57 -4.69 -39.85
CA GLY A 215 27.69 -4.79 -38.91
C GLY A 215 27.88 -6.22 -38.41
N THR A 216 28.80 -6.93 -39.06
CA THR A 216 29.31 -8.28 -38.75
C THR A 216 30.33 -8.28 -37.61
N GLY A 217 30.33 -9.34 -36.77
CA GLY A 217 31.48 -9.75 -35.94
C GLY A 217 31.06 -10.52 -34.68
N ARG A 218 31.07 -11.87 -34.68
CA ARG A 218 32.14 -12.78 -34.18
C ARG A 218 32.44 -12.61 -32.67
N GLU A 219 32.13 -13.62 -31.84
CA GLU A 219 33.03 -14.68 -31.32
C GLU A 219 34.13 -14.08 -30.41
N GLU A 220 34.41 -14.48 -29.16
CA GLU A 220 34.51 -15.82 -28.54
C GLU A 220 34.34 -15.80 -27.01
N HIS A 221 33.96 -16.96 -26.46
CA HIS A 221 34.03 -17.34 -25.05
C HIS A 221 35.48 -17.44 -24.55
N LEU A 222 35.75 -17.04 -23.30
CA LEU A 222 36.77 -17.65 -22.43
C LEU A 222 36.53 -17.22 -20.97
N PHE A 223 36.11 -18.16 -20.12
CA PHE A 223 36.08 -18.02 -18.66
C PHE A 223 37.43 -18.46 -18.07
N PRO A 224 38.03 -17.70 -17.14
CA PRO A 224 38.96 -18.26 -16.18
C PRO A 224 38.23 -18.61 -14.88
N THR A 225 38.41 -19.86 -14.47
CA THR A 225 38.13 -20.38 -13.14
C THR A 225 39.21 -19.93 -12.14
N SER A 226 38.82 -19.90 -10.86
CA SER A 226 39.66 -19.88 -9.66
C SER A 226 39.89 -18.52 -8.99
N SER A 227 39.32 -18.35 -7.78
CA SER A 227 40.13 -18.12 -6.57
C SER A 227 39.28 -18.11 -5.29
N MET A 228 39.70 -18.97 -4.36
CA MET A 228 39.91 -18.73 -2.92
C MET A 228 38.79 -18.14 -2.04
N LEU A 229 38.37 -18.97 -1.10
CA LEU A 229 37.56 -18.64 0.07
C LEU A 229 38.33 -17.70 1.03
N PRO A 230 37.77 -16.55 1.43
CA PRO A 230 38.29 -15.78 2.54
C PRO A 230 37.83 -16.38 3.89
N SER A 231 38.75 -16.37 4.85
CA SER A 231 38.54 -16.77 6.24
C SER A 231 37.50 -15.89 6.94
N LEU A 232 36.65 -16.52 7.75
CA LEU A 232 35.68 -15.89 8.63
C LEU A 232 36.35 -14.90 9.59
N SER A 233 36.08 -13.61 9.42
CA SER A 233 36.33 -12.56 10.40
C SER A 233 35.18 -12.48 11.41
N PRO A 234 35.43 -12.03 12.65
CA PRO A 234 34.39 -11.89 13.68
C PRO A 234 33.35 -10.82 13.28
N PHE A 235 32.10 -11.07 13.68
CA PHE A 235 30.95 -10.20 13.45
C PHE A 235 31.23 -8.76 13.93
N PRO A 236 30.91 -7.73 13.13
CA PRO A 236 31.00 -6.34 13.59
C PRO A 236 29.94 -6.10 14.66
N GLU A 237 30.33 -5.47 15.78
CA GLU A 237 29.40 -4.85 16.72
C GLU A 237 28.54 -3.85 15.95
N VAL A 238 27.22 -4.10 15.94
CA VAL A 238 26.24 -3.17 15.40
C VAL A 238 26.26 -1.94 16.30
N THR A 239 26.84 -0.84 15.80
CA THR A 239 26.84 0.44 16.49
C THR A 239 25.45 1.05 16.39
N THR A 240 24.83 1.34 17.53
CA THR A 240 23.49 1.96 17.69
C THR A 240 23.27 3.23 16.85
N GLY A 241 24.32 3.91 16.40
CA GLY A 241 24.19 5.08 15.52
C GLY A 241 23.77 4.78 14.06
N GLN A 242 23.82 3.52 13.62
CA GLN A 242 23.44 3.17 12.24
C GLN A 242 21.91 3.09 12.07
N GLU A 243 21.19 2.63 13.09
CA GLU A 243 19.73 2.54 13.07
C GLU A 243 19.07 3.93 13.03
N GLU A 244 19.57 4.89 13.83
CA GLU A 244 19.03 6.26 13.85
C GLU A 244 19.13 6.95 12.47
N HIS A 245 20.24 6.75 11.75
CA HIS A 245 20.43 7.33 10.42
C HIS A 245 19.46 6.73 9.39
N GLU A 246 19.20 5.43 9.47
CA GLU A 246 18.27 4.75 8.56
C GLU A 246 16.81 5.12 8.87
N GLU A 247 16.45 5.29 10.14
CA GLU A 247 15.14 5.85 10.52
C GLU A 247 14.95 7.27 9.98
N GLU A 248 15.99 8.11 10.08
CA GLU A 248 15.94 9.48 9.55
C GLU A 248 15.82 9.48 8.02
N GLU A 249 16.50 8.57 7.32
CA GLU A 249 16.35 8.40 5.88
C GLU A 249 14.94 7.95 5.49
N VAL A 250 14.34 7.00 6.21
CA VAL A 250 12.95 6.58 5.99
C VAL A 250 11.99 7.76 6.22
N ARG A 251 12.14 8.49 7.32
CA ARG A 251 11.37 9.71 7.59
C ARG A 251 11.56 10.76 6.48
N PHE A 252 12.77 10.90 5.96
CA PHE A 252 13.07 11.79 4.85
C PHE A 252 12.40 11.35 3.54
N GLN A 253 12.45 10.07 3.19
CA GLN A 253 11.77 9.53 2.00
C GLN A 253 10.25 9.66 2.12
N ILE A 254 9.68 9.45 3.31
CA ILE A 254 8.26 9.65 3.59
C ILE A 254 7.91 11.12 3.44
N ARG A 255 8.67 12.04 4.07
CA ARG A 255 8.47 13.49 3.89
C ARG A 255 8.54 13.88 2.42
N LYS A 256 9.44 13.27 1.64
CA LYS A 256 9.52 13.50 0.20
C LYS A 256 8.29 12.94 -0.54
N LEU A 257 7.75 11.80 -0.14
CA LEU A 257 6.50 11.26 -0.70
C LEU A 257 5.29 12.14 -0.37
N VAL A 258 5.24 12.66 0.86
CA VAL A 258 4.10 13.37 1.44
C VAL A 258 4.09 14.87 1.07
N MET A 259 5.25 15.54 1.07
CA MET A 259 5.34 17.00 0.88
C MET A 259 5.46 17.46 -0.58
N LEU A 260 5.32 16.57 -1.56
CA LEU A 260 5.48 16.92 -2.97
C LEU A 260 4.42 17.90 -3.58
N PRO A 261 3.24 18.19 -3.01
CA PRO A 261 2.34 19.15 -3.65
C PRO A 261 2.39 20.59 -3.11
N THR A 262 3.11 20.90 -2.03
CA THR A 262 2.99 22.24 -1.39
C THR A 262 4.05 23.26 -1.80
N MET A 263 5.19 22.87 -2.38
CA MET A 263 6.29 23.83 -2.64
C MET A 263 6.43 24.36 -4.07
N GLU A 264 5.61 23.94 -5.06
CA GLU A 264 5.70 24.45 -6.45
C GLU A 264 4.50 25.33 -6.87
N ARG A 265 3.76 25.92 -5.93
CA ARG A 265 2.75 26.96 -6.21
C ARG A 265 3.12 28.29 -5.58
N SER A 266 4.21 28.90 -6.05
CA SER A 266 4.51 30.32 -5.84
C SER A 266 5.12 30.92 -7.10
#